data_AF-A0A147F117-F1
#
_entry.id   AF-A0A147F117-F1
#
_cell.length_a   1.000
_cell.length_b   1.000
_cell.length_c   1.000
_cell.angle_alpha   90.00
_cell.angle_beta   90.00
_cell.angle_gamma   90.00
#
_symmetry.space_group_name_H-M   'P 1'
#
loop_
_entity.id
_entity.type
_entity.pdbx_description
1 polymer ?
#
loop_
_entity_poly.entity_id
_entity_poly.type
_entity_poly.pdbx_seq_one_letter_code
_entity_poly.pdbx_strand_id
1 'polypeptide(L)'
;MSDVDLEVYGAPDLTYDFAAADAVVSAANAAANSVEDQTASRISYAATARTDFSGYFSELFNANADIAAGDARELVYRLRDIASFMGRLSDAAREENARRKRAREWRDRVEARRSNWLDATWDDIFGEEPPPTAGEISPPVFQSTALTPSARQTPAPGSGGGGGGTSSARPENLRSFAAGNAELDAGLSAHPGRLSEWTSDFMSTCDFGGIDVSPVVSGFRAWLDANANDSAWANTIAQAFEDAGTNGGIGTVSDAALAASLAAAGVSATRQDLVIDPPTAWGGAPTTGFVNDPVNSATGNFLEPENDLPFPAATGLLSLTRMYNSLNEGAGVFGVGWSSVLDVTLLLSDDDARFVMADGRQVVFGVDGREWARATGENYWLARVPSADLRARGLDAPDGLLVTDNAGGWWAFTTGGDWLGAGAGAGNVVTVLRDAAGAIVALEHSRDRRVDVEYADGLVASVTSSDGRRVEYLYDEGRRLTAVTGPGGTRTYRWNDDDLIDQVTAATGVIECTNVYDAQRRVREQTTEFGRHTRFTYLSGRVTEVADSDGSNANTWIADRKGRLVGIIDTDGNRQSMAYDPTGNLVSVTDREGRITVHAYDTRGRKTRTVTPDG
;
A
#
# COMPACT_ATOMS: atom_id res chain seq x y z
N MET A 1 27.03 30.10 -29.43
CA MET A 1 27.66 29.83 -28.14
C MET A 1 26.57 29.38 -27.20
N SER A 2 26.51 28.10 -26.85
CA SER A 2 25.68 27.64 -25.74
C SER A 2 26.40 28.08 -24.47
N ASP A 3 25.88 29.08 -23.79
CA ASP A 3 26.38 29.46 -22.48
C ASP A 3 26.00 28.32 -21.52
N VAL A 4 26.90 27.34 -21.36
CA VAL A 4 26.65 26.22 -20.44
C VAL A 4 26.62 26.79 -19.04
N ASP A 5 25.46 26.71 -18.41
CA ASP A 5 25.27 27.14 -17.02
C ASP A 5 26.09 26.24 -16.10
N LEU A 6 27.17 26.81 -15.55
CA LEU A 6 28.14 26.12 -14.70
C LEU A 6 27.60 25.91 -13.28
N GLU A 7 26.55 26.64 -12.86
CA GLU A 7 25.96 26.51 -11.52
C GLU A 7 25.39 25.10 -11.29
N VAL A 8 24.86 24.48 -12.34
CA VAL A 8 24.23 23.14 -12.30
C VAL A 8 25.25 22.04 -11.92
N TYR A 9 26.54 22.26 -12.14
CA TYR A 9 27.61 21.29 -11.84
C TYR A 9 28.25 21.50 -10.45
N GLY A 10 27.70 22.41 -9.64
CA GLY A 10 28.23 22.81 -8.34
C GLY A 10 27.64 22.13 -7.11
N ALA A 11 26.73 21.18 -7.27
CA ALA A 11 25.99 20.58 -6.15
C ALA A 11 26.93 19.96 -5.07
N PRO A 12 26.64 20.18 -3.76
CA PRO A 12 27.40 19.55 -2.68
C PRO A 12 27.14 18.04 -2.64
N ASP A 13 27.94 17.31 -1.87
CA ASP A 13 27.70 15.88 -1.61
C ASP A 13 26.32 15.68 -0.95
N LEU A 14 25.76 14.49 -1.12
CA LEU A 14 24.51 14.08 -0.50
C LEU A 14 24.58 14.18 1.02
N THR A 15 23.44 14.51 1.64
CA THR A 15 23.29 14.34 3.08
C THR A 15 23.00 12.85 3.33
N TYR A 16 24.06 12.06 3.54
CA TYR A 16 23.97 10.61 3.73
C TYR A 16 24.97 10.13 4.80
N ASP A 17 24.46 9.62 5.92
CA ASP A 17 25.29 9.02 6.97
C ASP A 17 25.52 7.53 6.71
N PHE A 18 26.72 7.20 6.20
CA PHE A 18 27.14 5.82 5.94
C PHE A 18 27.28 4.98 7.20
N ALA A 19 27.66 5.58 8.33
CA ALA A 19 27.82 4.86 9.58
C ALA A 19 26.45 4.47 10.16
N ALA A 20 25.46 5.38 10.07
CA ALA A 20 24.08 5.08 10.43
C ALA A 20 23.48 3.99 9.51
N ALA A 21 23.74 4.05 8.20
CA ALA A 21 23.31 3.00 7.26
C ALA A 21 23.91 1.63 7.59
N ASP A 22 25.21 1.57 7.88
CA ASP A 22 25.90 0.33 8.29
C ASP A 22 25.37 -0.22 9.62
N ALA A 23 24.91 0.65 10.52
CA ALA A 23 24.29 0.25 11.77
C ALA A 23 22.91 -0.40 11.55
N VAL A 24 22.09 0.10 10.60
CA VAL A 24 20.84 -0.55 10.20
C VAL A 24 21.11 -1.94 9.60
N VAL A 25 22.09 -2.06 8.71
CA VAL A 25 22.52 -3.35 8.13
C VAL A 25 22.93 -4.33 9.22
N SER A 26 23.74 -3.86 10.19
CA SER A 26 24.23 -4.67 11.30
C SER A 26 23.10 -5.12 12.21
N ALA A 27 22.16 -4.22 12.53
CA ALA A 27 21.00 -4.52 13.36
C ALA A 27 20.08 -5.57 12.73
N ALA A 28 19.79 -5.43 11.43
CA ALA A 28 18.95 -6.35 10.68
C ALA A 28 19.59 -7.75 10.56
N ASN A 29 20.89 -7.83 10.25
CA ASN A 29 21.62 -9.10 10.21
C ASN A 29 21.74 -9.75 11.59
N ALA A 30 21.99 -8.97 12.65
CA ALA A 30 22.06 -9.50 14.01
C ALA A 30 20.72 -10.08 14.46
N ALA A 31 19.62 -9.43 14.10
CA ALA A 31 18.26 -9.92 14.33
C ALA A 31 18.01 -11.24 13.57
N ALA A 32 18.34 -11.28 12.27
CA ALA A 32 18.16 -12.48 11.44
C ALA A 32 18.95 -13.68 11.99
N ASN A 33 20.23 -13.47 12.32
CA ASN A 33 21.10 -14.53 12.85
C ASN A 33 20.57 -15.03 14.20
N SER A 34 20.10 -14.13 15.07
CA SER A 34 19.57 -14.52 16.37
C SER A 34 18.30 -15.38 16.25
N VAL A 35 17.44 -15.10 15.27
CA VAL A 35 16.27 -15.96 14.99
C VAL A 35 16.71 -17.32 14.43
N GLU A 36 17.66 -17.36 13.49
CA GLU A 36 18.17 -18.60 12.91
C GLU A 36 18.85 -19.50 13.95
N ASP A 37 19.72 -18.93 14.80
CA ASP A 37 20.48 -19.65 15.83
C ASP A 37 19.57 -20.38 16.83
N GLN A 38 18.36 -19.88 17.04
CA GLN A 38 17.37 -20.50 17.92
C GLN A 38 16.56 -21.60 17.25
N THR A 39 16.60 -21.75 15.93
CA THR A 39 15.75 -22.69 15.17
C THR A 39 15.93 -24.13 15.65
N ALA A 40 17.17 -24.57 15.83
CA ALA A 40 17.46 -25.94 16.27
C ALA A 40 16.92 -26.20 17.69
N SER A 41 17.08 -25.24 18.59
CA SER A 41 16.56 -25.32 19.96
C SER A 41 15.04 -25.37 19.98
N ARG A 42 14.34 -24.54 19.21
CA ARG A 42 12.87 -24.56 19.10
C ARG A 42 12.34 -25.89 18.56
N ILE A 43 12.99 -26.43 17.52
CA ILE A 43 12.65 -27.77 17.00
C ILE A 43 12.85 -28.84 18.07
N SER A 44 13.94 -28.78 18.85
CA SER A 44 14.21 -29.73 19.93
C SER A 44 13.13 -29.66 21.02
N TYR A 45 12.75 -28.46 21.46
CA TYR A 45 11.69 -28.28 22.46
C TYR A 45 10.33 -28.81 21.97
N ALA A 46 9.98 -28.52 20.70
CA ALA A 46 8.75 -29.05 20.10
C ALA A 46 8.78 -30.58 19.99
N ALA A 47 9.92 -31.18 19.64
CA ALA A 47 10.09 -32.63 19.61
C ALA A 47 9.95 -33.28 21.00
N THR A 48 10.46 -32.62 22.05
CA THR A 48 10.24 -33.06 23.43
C THR A 48 8.75 -33.02 23.80
N ALA A 49 8.05 -31.92 23.51
CA ALA A 49 6.59 -31.81 23.76
C ALA A 49 5.76 -32.86 23.00
N ARG A 50 6.17 -33.24 21.78
CA ARG A 50 5.53 -34.30 20.99
C ARG A 50 5.69 -35.70 21.60
N THR A 51 6.70 -35.91 22.45
CA THR A 51 6.92 -37.20 23.09
C THR A 51 5.82 -37.47 24.11
N ASP A 52 5.18 -38.63 23.99
CA ASP A 52 4.03 -39.03 24.80
C ASP A 52 2.78 -38.13 24.65
N PHE A 53 2.66 -37.39 23.53
CA PHE A 53 1.50 -36.53 23.24
C PHE A 53 0.68 -37.07 22.05
N SER A 54 -0.59 -37.40 22.28
CA SER A 54 -1.49 -37.99 21.28
C SER A 54 -2.92 -37.43 21.39
N GLY A 55 -3.69 -37.56 20.31
CA GLY A 55 -5.06 -37.04 20.21
C GLY A 55 -5.14 -35.67 19.52
N TYR A 56 -6.34 -35.10 19.48
CA TYR A 56 -6.65 -33.88 18.75
C TYR A 56 -5.74 -32.69 19.14
N PHE A 57 -5.45 -32.51 20.44
CA PHE A 57 -4.59 -31.43 20.90
C PHE A 57 -3.11 -31.62 20.52
N SER A 58 -2.67 -32.84 20.23
CA SER A 58 -1.33 -33.11 19.68
C SER A 58 -1.25 -32.66 18.21
N GLU A 59 -2.32 -32.87 17.43
CA GLU A 59 -2.42 -32.37 16.06
C GLU A 59 -2.40 -30.84 16.01
N LEU A 60 -3.15 -30.18 16.89
CA LEU A 60 -3.14 -28.71 17.02
C LEU A 60 -1.76 -28.17 17.41
N PHE A 61 -1.09 -28.82 18.38
CA PHE A 61 0.27 -28.44 18.77
C PHE A 61 1.25 -28.55 17.60
N ASN A 62 1.16 -29.62 16.82
CA ASN A 62 2.02 -29.81 15.65
C ASN A 62 1.79 -28.73 14.59
N ALA A 63 0.53 -28.43 14.29
CA ALA A 63 0.18 -27.36 13.37
C ALA A 63 0.71 -25.99 13.83
N ASN A 64 0.54 -25.64 15.11
CA ASN A 64 1.03 -24.36 15.65
C ASN A 64 2.57 -24.29 15.61
N ALA A 65 3.27 -25.37 15.93
CA ALA A 65 4.73 -25.42 15.86
C ALA A 65 5.27 -25.29 14.42
N ASP A 66 4.58 -25.87 13.44
CA ASP A 66 4.97 -25.77 12.04
C ASP A 66 4.72 -24.35 11.48
N ILE A 67 3.62 -23.69 11.88
CA ILE A 67 3.35 -22.27 11.59
C ILE A 67 4.44 -21.38 12.19
N ALA A 68 4.75 -21.54 13.48
CA ALA A 68 5.77 -20.74 14.16
C ALA A 68 7.16 -20.84 13.48
N ALA A 69 7.51 -22.04 12.97
CA ALA A 69 8.73 -22.25 12.20
C ALA A 69 8.67 -21.67 10.78
N GLY A 70 7.47 -21.58 10.18
CA GLY A 70 7.21 -20.87 8.94
C GLY A 70 7.44 -19.36 9.08
N ASP A 71 6.77 -18.75 10.06
CA ASP A 71 6.88 -17.34 10.39
C ASP A 71 8.34 -16.93 10.68
N ALA A 72 9.09 -17.76 11.40
CA ALA A 72 10.49 -17.48 11.72
C ALA A 72 11.37 -17.41 10.46
N ARG A 73 11.15 -18.29 9.48
CA ARG A 73 11.87 -18.27 8.19
C ARG A 73 11.52 -17.04 7.37
N GLU A 74 10.24 -16.67 7.35
CA GLU A 74 9.76 -15.46 6.70
C GLU A 74 10.40 -14.21 7.31
N LEU A 75 10.39 -14.12 8.64
CA LEU A 75 10.99 -13.00 9.38
C LEU A 75 12.50 -12.86 9.08
N VAL A 76 13.25 -13.96 9.11
CA VAL A 76 14.68 -13.97 8.75
C VAL A 76 14.90 -13.48 7.32
N TYR A 77 14.07 -13.92 6.38
CA TYR A 77 14.13 -13.48 4.99
C TYR A 77 13.94 -11.96 4.88
N ARG A 78 12.90 -11.41 5.52
CA ARG A 78 12.59 -9.97 5.50
C ARG A 78 13.69 -9.13 6.15
N LEU A 79 14.28 -9.60 7.25
CA LEU A 79 15.40 -8.93 7.92
C LEU A 79 16.65 -8.89 7.02
N ARG A 80 16.94 -9.96 6.28
CA ARG A 80 18.06 -9.97 5.32
C ARG A 80 17.82 -9.08 4.10
N ASP A 81 16.57 -8.93 3.71
CA ASP A 81 16.19 -8.06 2.59
C ASP A 81 16.38 -6.57 2.96
N ILE A 82 16.08 -6.19 4.20
CA ILE A 82 16.43 -4.87 4.78
C ILE A 82 17.94 -4.61 4.66
N ALA A 83 18.77 -5.54 5.15
CA ALA A 83 20.23 -5.40 5.10
C ALA A 83 20.74 -5.28 3.66
N SER A 84 20.21 -6.10 2.75
CA SER A 84 20.59 -6.12 1.34
C SER A 84 20.20 -4.82 0.63
N PHE A 85 19.03 -4.26 0.92
CA PHE A 85 18.59 -2.98 0.38
C PHE A 85 19.48 -1.83 0.86
N MET A 86 19.75 -1.77 2.17
CA MET A 86 20.56 -0.71 2.76
C MET A 86 22.00 -0.71 2.23
N GLY A 87 22.56 -1.88 1.95
CA GLY A 87 23.84 -2.01 1.24
C GLY A 87 23.80 -1.39 -0.15
N ARG A 88 22.80 -1.74 -0.97
CA ARG A 88 22.63 -1.14 -2.30
C ARG A 88 22.42 0.38 -2.23
N LEU A 89 21.69 0.86 -1.21
CA LEU A 89 21.41 2.28 -1.04
C LEU A 89 22.69 3.06 -0.73
N SER A 90 23.55 2.48 0.12
CA SER A 90 24.88 3.04 0.40
C SER A 90 25.76 3.06 -0.85
N ASP A 91 25.73 2.01 -1.66
CA ASP A 91 26.53 1.96 -2.89
C ASP A 91 26.09 3.01 -3.92
N ALA A 92 24.78 3.16 -4.12
CA ALA A 92 24.23 4.22 -4.98
C ALA A 92 24.58 5.63 -4.47
N ALA A 93 24.57 5.84 -3.15
CA ALA A 93 24.94 7.13 -2.56
C ALA A 93 26.43 7.46 -2.79
N ARG A 94 27.32 6.46 -2.71
CA ARG A 94 28.74 6.61 -3.04
C ARG A 94 28.95 6.93 -4.52
N GLU A 95 28.22 6.28 -5.41
CA GLU A 95 28.27 6.55 -6.85
C GLU A 95 27.79 7.96 -7.19
N GLU A 96 26.70 8.43 -6.57
CA GLU A 96 26.20 9.78 -6.74
C GLU A 96 27.19 10.84 -6.21
N ASN A 97 27.76 10.64 -5.02
CA ASN A 97 28.80 11.55 -4.50
C ASN A 97 30.04 11.59 -5.41
N ALA A 98 30.46 10.44 -5.95
CA ALA A 98 31.55 10.37 -6.91
C ALA A 98 31.22 11.08 -8.25
N ARG A 99 29.94 11.07 -8.67
CA ARG A 99 29.45 11.83 -9.82
C ARG A 99 29.49 13.33 -9.54
N ARG A 100 28.93 13.79 -8.41
CA ARG A 100 28.91 15.21 -8.01
C ARG A 100 30.33 15.77 -7.88
N LYS A 101 31.26 14.98 -7.34
CA LYS A 101 32.68 15.35 -7.31
C LYS A 101 33.27 15.55 -8.71
N ARG A 102 33.04 14.61 -9.64
CA ARG A 102 33.50 14.73 -11.04
C ARG A 102 32.89 15.94 -11.76
N ALA A 103 31.62 16.24 -11.49
CA ALA A 103 30.93 17.41 -12.03
C ALA A 103 31.58 18.72 -11.54
N ARG A 104 31.86 18.83 -10.23
CA ARG A 104 32.57 19.98 -9.65
C ARG A 104 33.98 20.14 -10.20
N GLU A 105 34.75 19.04 -10.29
CA GLU A 105 36.10 19.06 -10.87
C GLU A 105 36.09 19.49 -12.34
N TRP A 106 35.11 19.06 -13.14
CA TRP A 106 34.95 19.51 -14.52
C TRP A 106 34.61 21.00 -14.59
N ARG A 107 33.65 21.47 -13.77
CA ARG A 107 33.30 22.89 -13.66
C ARG A 107 34.52 23.74 -13.34
N ASP A 108 35.30 23.35 -12.33
CA ASP A 108 36.49 24.09 -11.90
C ASP A 108 37.55 24.16 -13.01
N ARG A 109 37.70 23.10 -13.83
CA ARG A 109 38.59 23.09 -15.00
C ARG A 109 38.09 24.01 -16.12
N VAL A 110 36.79 24.02 -16.37
CA VAL A 110 36.17 24.87 -17.40
C VAL A 110 36.26 26.35 -16.98
N GLU A 111 35.97 26.68 -15.72
CA GLU A 111 36.14 28.04 -15.19
C GLU A 111 37.60 28.51 -15.29
N ALA A 112 38.56 27.64 -14.93
CA ALA A 112 39.98 27.95 -15.05
C ALA A 112 40.41 28.20 -16.50
N ARG A 113 39.93 27.41 -17.47
CA ARG A 113 40.21 27.64 -18.91
C ARG A 113 39.56 28.91 -19.44
N ARG A 114 38.29 29.18 -19.10
CA ARG A 114 37.59 30.41 -19.48
C ARG A 114 38.29 31.67 -18.96
N SER A 115 38.98 31.56 -17.82
CA SER A 115 39.77 32.64 -17.24
C SER A 115 41.15 32.86 -17.90
N ASN A 116 41.65 31.90 -18.68
CA ASN A 116 42.94 31.97 -19.37
C ASN A 116 42.78 32.32 -20.85
N TRP A 117 43.30 33.48 -21.26
CA TRP A 117 43.06 34.05 -22.58
C TRP A 117 43.57 33.19 -23.76
N LEU A 118 44.65 32.40 -23.59
CA LEU A 118 45.17 31.51 -24.64
C LEU A 118 44.29 30.29 -24.87
N ASP A 119 43.75 29.70 -23.81
CA ASP A 119 42.93 28.49 -23.88
C ASP A 119 41.51 28.83 -24.35
N ALA A 120 40.96 29.96 -23.90
CA ALA A 120 39.67 30.47 -24.38
C ALA A 120 39.66 30.73 -25.90
N THR A 121 40.77 31.20 -26.48
CA THR A 121 40.90 31.35 -27.94
C THR A 121 41.09 30.03 -28.69
N TRP A 122 41.60 28.99 -28.03
CA TRP A 122 41.79 27.67 -28.62
C TRP A 122 40.46 26.89 -28.66
N ASP A 123 39.66 26.99 -27.59
CA ASP A 123 38.34 26.37 -27.47
C ASP A 123 37.29 27.00 -28.44
N ASP A 124 37.43 28.29 -28.79
CA ASP A 124 36.60 28.96 -29.80
C ASP A 124 36.81 28.40 -31.23
N ILE A 125 37.98 27.79 -31.48
CA ILE A 125 38.36 27.23 -32.80
C ILE A 125 38.07 25.72 -32.87
N PHE A 126 38.26 24.98 -31.78
CA PHE A 126 38.20 23.51 -31.79
C PHE A 126 37.09 22.89 -30.92
N GLY A 127 36.35 23.69 -30.16
CA GLY A 127 35.26 23.27 -29.28
C GLY A 127 35.70 23.03 -27.83
N GLU A 128 34.81 23.34 -26.87
CA GLU A 128 35.03 23.18 -25.42
C GLU A 128 35.00 21.70 -24.98
N GLU A 129 35.65 21.37 -23.86
CA GLU A 129 35.56 20.03 -23.24
C GLU A 129 34.08 19.68 -22.96
N PRO A 130 33.56 18.57 -23.50
CA PRO A 130 32.14 18.24 -23.36
C PRO A 130 31.79 17.98 -21.88
N PRO A 131 30.60 18.39 -21.42
CA PRO A 131 30.19 18.19 -20.03
C PRO A 131 30.07 16.69 -19.69
N PRO A 132 30.40 16.29 -18.45
CA PRO A 132 30.10 14.95 -17.96
C PRO A 132 28.57 14.74 -17.98
N THR A 133 28.15 13.49 -18.18
CA THR A 133 26.74 13.11 -18.26
C THR A 133 25.95 13.63 -17.06
N ALA A 134 24.91 14.42 -17.30
CA ALA A 134 24.13 15.12 -16.27
C ALA A 134 23.12 14.24 -15.50
N GLY A 135 22.98 12.95 -15.86
CA GLY A 135 22.02 12.06 -15.20
C GLY A 135 22.35 11.81 -13.72
N GLU A 136 21.33 11.80 -12.86
CA GLU A 136 21.46 11.49 -11.43
C GLU A 136 21.46 9.97 -11.20
N ILE A 137 22.26 9.49 -10.25
CA ILE A 137 22.15 8.11 -9.78
C ILE A 137 20.94 8.05 -8.84
N SER A 138 19.91 7.29 -9.23
CA SER A 138 18.73 7.11 -8.40
C SER A 138 19.00 6.11 -7.27
N PRO A 139 18.40 6.29 -6.08
CA PRO A 139 18.47 5.28 -5.03
C PRO A 139 17.87 3.95 -5.53
N PRO A 140 18.42 2.80 -5.09
CA PRO A 140 17.87 1.51 -5.46
C PRO A 140 16.44 1.36 -4.94
N VAL A 141 15.69 0.45 -5.57
CA VAL A 141 14.33 0.11 -5.16
C VAL A 141 14.36 -1.14 -4.29
N PHE A 142 13.53 -1.17 -3.27
CA PHE A 142 13.30 -2.36 -2.46
C PHE A 142 12.65 -3.43 -3.35
N GLN A 143 13.34 -4.55 -3.55
CA GLN A 143 12.81 -5.67 -4.34
C GLN A 143 12.04 -6.57 -3.38
N SER A 144 10.77 -6.26 -3.14
CA SER A 144 9.91 -7.16 -2.38
C SER A 144 9.73 -8.45 -3.19
N THR A 145 10.48 -9.48 -2.85
CA THR A 145 10.16 -10.83 -3.30
C THR A 145 8.91 -11.24 -2.54
N ALA A 146 7.76 -11.28 -3.20
CA ALA A 146 6.58 -11.88 -2.59
C ALA A 146 6.93 -13.34 -2.25
N LEU A 147 7.05 -13.66 -0.97
CA LEU A 147 7.04 -15.06 -0.55
C LEU A 147 5.60 -15.53 -0.66
N THR A 148 5.41 -16.59 -1.44
CA THR A 148 4.15 -17.31 -1.53
C THR A 148 3.76 -17.72 -0.11
N PRO A 149 2.61 -17.24 0.43
CA PRO A 149 2.11 -17.73 1.71
C PRO A 149 2.06 -19.25 1.65
N SER A 150 2.58 -19.90 2.68
CA SER A 150 2.43 -21.36 2.78
C SER A 150 0.93 -21.62 2.89
N ALA A 151 0.36 -22.37 1.94
CA ALA A 151 -1.07 -22.66 1.96
C ALA A 151 -1.48 -23.22 3.34
N ARG A 152 -2.56 -22.65 3.89
CA ARG A 152 -3.18 -23.05 5.15
C ARG A 152 -3.28 -24.58 5.23
N GLN A 153 -2.47 -25.21 6.07
CA GLN A 153 -2.71 -26.59 6.49
C GLN A 153 -3.73 -26.55 7.63
N THR A 154 -4.99 -26.35 7.28
CA THR A 154 -6.08 -26.73 8.18
C THR A 154 -6.12 -28.25 8.26
N PRO A 155 -6.09 -28.85 9.46
CA PRO A 155 -6.56 -30.22 9.62
C PRO A 155 -7.94 -30.33 8.96
N ALA A 156 -8.18 -31.43 8.25
CA ALA A 156 -9.39 -31.59 7.44
C ALA A 156 -10.66 -31.27 8.25
N PRO A 157 -11.64 -30.55 7.68
CA PRO A 157 -12.92 -30.31 8.35
C PRO A 157 -13.59 -31.66 8.62
N GLY A 158 -13.54 -32.12 9.87
CA GLY A 158 -14.06 -33.44 10.26
C GLY A 158 -13.37 -34.13 11.43
N SER A 159 -12.17 -33.71 11.87
CA SER A 159 -11.54 -34.24 13.08
C SER A 159 -11.85 -33.38 14.32
N GLY A 160 -12.89 -33.76 15.07
CA GLY A 160 -12.93 -33.49 16.51
C GLY A 160 -13.61 -32.22 17.00
N GLY A 161 -14.84 -31.94 16.56
CA GLY A 161 -15.63 -30.81 17.07
C GLY A 161 -17.09 -31.14 17.31
N GLY A 162 -17.40 -32.29 17.91
CA GLY A 162 -18.79 -32.69 18.15
C GLY A 162 -18.96 -34.09 18.72
N GLY A 163 -18.43 -34.34 19.92
CA GLY A 163 -18.75 -35.53 20.75
C GLY A 163 -17.71 -36.65 20.75
N GLY A 164 -16.97 -36.79 21.86
CA GLY A 164 -16.39 -38.07 22.30
C GLY A 164 -14.86 -38.27 22.29
N GLY A 165 -14.04 -37.27 21.98
CA GLY A 165 -12.57 -37.40 21.90
C GLY A 165 -11.81 -37.18 23.21
N THR A 166 -10.61 -37.77 23.32
CA THR A 166 -9.65 -37.54 24.41
C THR A 166 -8.25 -37.34 23.85
N SER A 167 -7.48 -36.44 24.46
CA SER A 167 -6.06 -36.28 24.21
C SER A 167 -5.24 -36.76 25.40
N SER A 168 -4.04 -37.24 25.16
CA SER A 168 -3.12 -37.70 26.20
C SER A 168 -1.75 -37.06 26.08
N ALA A 169 -1.21 -36.52 27.17
CA ALA A 169 0.11 -35.90 27.18
C ALA A 169 0.87 -36.21 28.47
N ARG A 170 2.19 -35.98 28.43
CA ARG A 170 3.06 -35.89 29.60
C ARG A 170 3.26 -34.40 29.94
N PRO A 171 2.73 -33.88 31.06
CA PRO A 171 2.75 -32.44 31.38
C PRO A 171 4.13 -31.83 31.43
N GLU A 172 5.13 -32.56 31.94
CA GLU A 172 6.50 -32.07 32.10
C GLU A 172 7.18 -31.76 30.75
N ASN A 173 6.82 -32.47 29.68
CA ASN A 173 7.32 -32.22 28.33
C ASN A 173 6.73 -30.92 27.75
N LEU A 174 5.44 -30.66 27.98
CA LEU A 174 4.78 -29.41 27.57
C LEU A 174 5.32 -28.21 28.35
N ARG A 175 5.60 -28.38 29.65
CA ARG A 175 6.26 -27.36 30.50
C ARG A 175 7.67 -27.06 30.03
N SER A 176 8.44 -28.09 29.68
CA SER A 176 9.79 -27.95 29.12
C SER A 176 9.78 -27.15 27.82
N PHE A 177 8.83 -27.43 26.93
CA PHE A 177 8.62 -26.62 25.72
C PHE A 177 8.29 -25.17 26.04
N ALA A 178 7.32 -24.92 26.92
CA ALA A 178 6.90 -23.55 27.26
C ALA A 178 8.04 -22.73 27.89
N ALA A 179 8.82 -23.34 28.80
CA ALA A 179 9.95 -22.69 29.44
C ALA A 179 11.08 -22.38 28.45
N GLY A 180 11.43 -23.36 27.61
CA GLY A 180 12.44 -23.19 26.56
C GLY A 180 12.06 -22.12 25.54
N ASN A 181 10.79 -22.10 25.11
CA ASN A 181 10.30 -21.12 24.15
C ASN A 181 10.32 -19.69 24.71
N ALA A 182 9.91 -19.52 25.98
CA ALA A 182 9.96 -18.23 26.67
C ALA A 182 11.39 -17.70 26.88
N GLU A 183 12.36 -18.58 27.21
CA GLU A 183 13.77 -18.18 27.33
C GLU A 183 14.35 -17.71 25.98
N LEU A 184 14.02 -18.43 24.91
CA LEU A 184 14.43 -18.09 23.55
C LEU A 184 13.81 -16.75 23.09
N ASP A 185 12.52 -16.52 23.35
CA ASP A 185 11.85 -15.24 23.04
C ASP A 185 12.43 -14.06 23.84
N ALA A 186 12.76 -14.27 25.11
CA ALA A 186 13.40 -13.24 25.93
C ALA A 186 14.73 -12.77 25.31
N GLY A 187 15.50 -13.71 24.75
CA GLY A 187 16.73 -13.42 24.00
C GLY A 187 16.53 -12.60 22.72
N LEU A 188 15.32 -12.56 22.16
CA LEU A 188 15.01 -11.84 20.92
C LEU A 188 14.33 -10.48 21.13
N SER A 189 13.71 -10.28 22.28
CA SER A 189 12.83 -9.13 22.60
C SER A 189 13.41 -7.74 22.32
N ALA A 190 14.74 -7.57 22.40
CA ALA A 190 15.40 -6.29 22.17
C ALA A 190 15.69 -5.97 20.69
N HIS A 191 15.56 -6.93 19.77
CA HIS A 191 15.87 -6.71 18.35
C HIS A 191 14.90 -5.77 17.62
N PRO A 192 13.57 -5.89 17.77
CA PRO A 192 12.62 -5.00 17.09
C PRO A 192 12.84 -3.53 17.45
N GLY A 193 13.03 -3.21 18.75
CA GLY A 193 13.29 -1.85 19.21
C GLY A 193 14.58 -1.27 18.64
N ARG A 194 15.69 -2.03 18.69
CA ARG A 194 16.96 -1.61 18.11
C ARG A 194 16.85 -1.33 16.61
N LEU A 195 16.18 -2.19 15.85
CA LEU A 195 16.03 -2.00 14.41
C LEU A 195 15.24 -0.72 14.08
N SER A 196 14.20 -0.40 14.86
CA SER A 196 13.46 0.86 14.75
C SER A 196 14.34 2.07 15.06
N GLU A 197 15.10 2.04 16.16
CA GLU A 197 15.98 3.13 16.59
C GLU A 197 17.04 3.46 15.53
N TRP A 198 17.80 2.46 15.08
CA TRP A 198 18.84 2.66 14.07
C TRP A 198 18.28 3.15 12.73
N THR A 199 17.08 2.68 12.35
CA THR A 199 16.44 3.15 11.12
C THR A 199 15.99 4.59 11.25
N SER A 200 15.41 4.98 12.39
CA SER A 200 15.04 6.37 12.68
C SER A 200 16.25 7.30 12.66
N ASP A 201 17.36 6.90 13.29
CA ASP A 201 18.60 7.67 13.30
C ASP A 201 19.13 7.89 11.89
N PHE A 202 19.22 6.83 11.08
CA PHE A 202 19.62 6.93 9.67
C PHE A 202 18.70 7.88 8.88
N MET A 203 17.38 7.75 9.05
CA MET A 203 16.38 8.57 8.35
C MET A 203 16.45 10.05 8.73
N SER A 204 16.92 10.39 9.93
CA SER A 204 17.08 11.78 10.39
C SER A 204 18.23 12.53 9.68
N THR A 205 19.15 11.78 9.06
CA THR A 205 20.38 12.30 8.44
C THR A 205 20.53 11.92 6.96
N CYS A 206 19.46 11.43 6.33
CA CYS A 206 19.49 10.96 4.94
C CYS A 206 18.49 11.70 4.04
N ASP A 207 18.97 12.28 2.93
CA ASP A 207 18.15 12.93 1.90
C ASP A 207 18.10 12.17 0.55
N PHE A 208 18.86 11.09 0.41
CA PHE A 208 19.01 10.35 -0.85
C PHE A 208 18.04 9.17 -1.02
N GLY A 209 17.53 8.61 0.08
CA GLY A 209 16.61 7.47 0.07
C GLY A 209 16.29 6.97 1.48
N GLY A 210 15.25 6.12 1.60
CA GLY A 210 14.80 5.66 2.91
C GLY A 210 14.08 4.32 2.87
N ILE A 211 14.00 3.67 4.03
CA ILE A 211 13.36 2.38 4.23
C ILE A 211 12.36 2.48 5.39
N ASP A 212 11.15 1.95 5.19
CA ASP A 212 10.20 1.71 6.28
C ASP A 212 10.33 0.26 6.74
N VAL A 213 10.85 0.06 7.95
CA VAL A 213 11.00 -1.25 8.57
C VAL A 213 9.83 -1.61 9.48
N SER A 214 8.86 -0.69 9.67
CA SER A 214 7.74 -0.85 10.60
C SER A 214 6.94 -2.14 10.36
N PRO A 215 6.64 -2.54 9.10
CA PRO A 215 5.96 -3.81 8.83
C PRO A 215 6.72 -5.04 9.37
N VAL A 216 8.04 -5.07 9.17
CA VAL A 216 8.90 -6.18 9.64
C VAL A 216 9.05 -6.15 11.15
N VAL A 217 9.16 -4.97 11.75
CA VAL A 217 9.22 -4.80 13.21
C VAL A 217 7.91 -5.24 13.87
N SER A 218 6.77 -4.86 13.32
CA SER A 218 5.45 -5.28 13.78
C SER A 218 5.25 -6.79 13.61
N GLY A 219 5.65 -7.34 12.46
CA GLY A 219 5.64 -8.79 12.23
C GLY A 219 6.52 -9.57 13.21
N PHE A 220 7.70 -9.04 13.55
CA PHE A 220 8.57 -9.61 14.58
C PHE A 220 7.86 -9.61 15.94
N ARG A 221 7.33 -8.46 16.39
CA ARG A 221 6.64 -8.37 17.68
C ARG A 221 5.45 -9.33 17.75
N ALA A 222 4.63 -9.37 16.70
CA ALA A 222 3.49 -10.26 16.63
C ALA A 222 3.91 -11.75 16.62
N TRP A 223 5.06 -12.10 16.02
CA TRP A 223 5.64 -13.44 16.12
C TRP A 223 6.07 -13.79 17.56
N LEU A 224 6.68 -12.85 18.28
CA LEU A 224 7.02 -13.04 19.71
C LEU A 224 5.77 -13.18 20.58
N ASP A 225 4.73 -12.38 20.34
CA ASP A 225 3.46 -12.47 21.07
C ASP A 225 2.75 -13.81 20.81
N ALA A 226 2.79 -14.29 19.56
CA ALA A 226 2.25 -15.60 19.20
C ALA A 226 3.04 -16.74 19.86
N ASN A 227 4.36 -16.65 19.95
CA ASN A 227 5.20 -17.63 20.68
C ASN A 227 4.94 -17.60 22.20
N ALA A 228 4.68 -16.43 22.75
CA ALA A 228 4.26 -16.28 24.15
C ALA A 228 2.89 -16.93 24.38
N ASN A 229 1.95 -16.77 23.44
CA ASN A 229 0.67 -17.47 23.47
C ASN A 229 0.84 -19.00 23.36
N ASP A 230 1.75 -19.51 22.52
CA ASP A 230 2.05 -20.95 22.43
C ASP A 230 2.62 -21.49 23.75
N SER A 231 3.43 -20.70 24.44
CA SER A 231 3.96 -21.03 25.76
C SER A 231 2.85 -21.03 26.83
N ALA A 232 1.93 -20.08 26.77
CA ALA A 232 0.75 -20.04 27.64
C ALA A 232 -0.20 -21.21 27.37
N TRP A 233 -0.38 -21.58 26.10
CA TRP A 233 -1.18 -22.73 25.65
C TRP A 233 -0.60 -24.03 26.22
N ALA A 234 0.70 -24.26 26.05
CA ALA A 234 1.34 -25.48 26.53
C ALA A 234 1.29 -25.59 28.07
N ASN A 235 1.46 -24.47 28.79
CA ASN A 235 1.30 -24.43 30.23
C ASN A 235 -0.14 -24.70 30.69
N THR A 236 -1.14 -24.19 29.98
CA THR A 236 -2.56 -24.37 30.31
C THR A 236 -2.98 -25.82 30.09
N ILE A 237 -2.55 -26.43 28.98
CA ILE A 237 -2.80 -27.84 28.69
C ILE A 237 -2.07 -28.74 29.69
N ALA A 238 -0.80 -28.46 30.02
CA ALA A 238 -0.06 -29.19 31.04
C ALA A 238 -0.78 -29.15 32.40
N GLN A 239 -1.25 -27.97 32.82
CA GLN A 239 -2.00 -27.81 34.06
C GLN A 239 -3.29 -28.64 34.06
N ALA A 240 -4.04 -28.64 32.96
CA ALA A 240 -5.27 -29.43 32.86
C ALA A 240 -5.02 -30.94 32.98
N PHE A 241 -3.89 -31.45 32.48
CA PHE A 241 -3.47 -32.84 32.68
C PHE A 241 -3.03 -33.11 34.12
N GLU A 242 -2.31 -32.18 34.77
CA GLU A 242 -1.91 -32.28 36.19
C GLU A 242 -3.14 -32.34 37.11
N ASP A 243 -4.11 -31.46 36.88
CA ASP A 243 -5.36 -31.37 37.65
C ASP A 243 -6.24 -32.63 37.48
N ALA A 244 -6.11 -33.33 36.35
CA ALA A 244 -6.75 -34.62 36.10
C ALA A 244 -6.09 -35.80 36.86
N GLY A 245 -5.07 -35.54 37.69
CA GLY A 245 -4.45 -36.53 38.58
C GLY A 245 -3.26 -37.26 37.98
N THR A 246 -2.57 -36.66 37.00
CA THR A 246 -1.32 -37.24 36.48
C THR A 246 -0.17 -37.01 37.44
N ASN A 247 0.22 -38.04 38.19
CA ASN A 247 1.39 -37.99 39.08
C ASN A 247 2.72 -38.10 38.29
N GLY A 248 2.96 -37.17 37.34
CA GLY A 248 4.16 -37.18 36.47
C GLY A 248 4.17 -38.28 35.39
N GLY A 249 3.03 -38.93 35.16
CA GLY A 249 2.82 -39.91 34.09
C GLY A 249 2.04 -39.34 32.90
N ILE A 250 1.80 -40.18 31.89
CA ILE A 250 0.93 -39.85 30.76
C ILE A 250 -0.52 -39.80 31.26
N GLY A 251 -1.20 -38.67 31.10
CA GLY A 251 -2.62 -38.54 31.41
C GLY A 251 -3.49 -38.50 30.19
N THR A 252 -4.78 -38.80 30.37
CA THR A 252 -5.80 -38.68 29.33
C THR A 252 -6.92 -37.77 29.83
N VAL A 253 -7.23 -36.72 29.06
CA VAL A 253 -8.27 -35.72 29.36
C VAL A 253 -9.18 -35.58 28.15
N SER A 254 -10.46 -35.29 28.38
CA SER A 254 -11.39 -35.05 27.26
C SER A 254 -11.02 -33.77 26.52
N ASP A 255 -11.15 -33.80 25.19
CA ASP A 255 -10.83 -32.63 24.36
C ASP A 255 -11.70 -31.42 24.71
N ALA A 256 -12.95 -31.68 25.14
CA ALA A 256 -13.86 -30.64 25.62
C ALA A 256 -13.36 -29.96 26.91
N ALA A 257 -12.74 -30.68 27.84
CA ALA A 257 -12.19 -30.11 29.06
C ALA A 257 -10.90 -29.32 28.78
N LEU A 258 -10.05 -29.80 27.86
CA LEU A 258 -8.86 -29.06 27.42
C LEU A 258 -9.25 -27.75 26.70
N ALA A 259 -10.26 -27.80 25.81
CA ALA A 259 -10.79 -26.61 25.16
C ALA A 259 -11.39 -25.60 26.14
N ALA A 260 -12.15 -26.08 27.14
CA ALA A 260 -12.70 -25.23 28.19
C ALA A 260 -11.61 -24.59 29.07
N SER A 261 -10.52 -25.31 29.32
CA SER A 261 -9.38 -24.81 30.11
C SER A 261 -8.65 -23.67 29.38
N LEU A 262 -8.43 -23.80 28.07
CA LEU A 262 -7.87 -22.72 27.25
C LEU A 262 -8.78 -21.49 27.19
N ALA A 263 -10.08 -21.71 26.98
CA ALA A 263 -11.07 -20.63 26.96
C ALA A 263 -11.11 -19.88 28.30
N ALA A 264 -11.03 -20.59 29.43
CA ALA A 264 -10.99 -20.00 30.77
C ALA A 264 -9.70 -19.21 31.03
N ALA A 265 -8.58 -19.64 30.46
CA ALA A 265 -7.30 -18.94 30.54
C ALA A 265 -7.19 -17.76 29.55
N GLY A 266 -8.17 -17.58 28.65
CA GLY A 266 -8.12 -16.56 27.59
C GLY A 266 -7.06 -16.84 26.51
N VAL A 267 -6.65 -18.10 26.37
CA VAL A 267 -5.58 -18.52 25.45
C VAL A 267 -6.19 -19.10 24.18
N SER A 268 -5.73 -18.65 23.02
CA SER A 268 -6.19 -19.16 21.73
C SER A 268 -5.74 -20.60 21.51
N ALA A 269 -6.66 -21.48 21.09
CA ALA A 269 -6.37 -22.89 20.83
C ALA A 269 -5.55 -23.15 19.55
N THR A 270 -5.62 -22.23 18.60
CA THR A 270 -4.92 -22.30 17.31
C THR A 270 -4.10 -21.04 17.06
N ARG A 271 -2.95 -21.19 16.43
CA ARG A 271 -2.12 -20.09 15.94
C ARG A 271 -2.63 -19.64 14.56
N GLN A 272 -2.67 -18.33 14.33
CA GLN A 272 -2.90 -17.74 13.01
C GLN A 272 -1.54 -17.54 12.32
N ASP A 273 -1.49 -17.76 11.00
CA ASP A 273 -0.30 -17.47 10.20
C ASP A 273 -0.02 -15.96 10.21
N LEU A 274 1.23 -15.56 10.42
CA LEU A 274 1.58 -14.15 10.48
C LEU A 274 1.85 -13.62 9.07
N VAL A 275 0.97 -12.72 8.61
CA VAL A 275 1.26 -11.92 7.42
C VAL A 275 2.26 -10.84 7.80
N ILE A 276 3.54 -11.10 7.56
CA ILE A 276 4.59 -10.09 7.67
C ILE A 276 4.63 -9.35 6.34
N ASP A 277 3.95 -8.21 6.30
CA ASP A 277 3.97 -7.35 5.13
C ASP A 277 5.43 -6.98 4.76
N PRO A 278 5.79 -7.00 3.46
CA PRO A 278 7.10 -6.57 3.05
C PRO A 278 7.32 -5.09 3.43
N PRO A 279 8.56 -4.68 3.75
CA PRO A 279 8.85 -3.28 3.99
C PRO A 279 8.52 -2.47 2.72
N THR A 280 7.78 -1.39 2.90
CA THR A 280 7.13 -0.66 1.80
C THR A 280 7.85 0.66 1.52
N ALA A 281 8.00 0.97 0.23
CA ALA A 281 8.60 2.20 -0.24
C ALA A 281 7.49 3.04 -0.92
N TRP A 282 6.93 4.02 -0.20
CA TRP A 282 5.64 4.65 -0.54
C TRP A 282 5.64 5.72 -1.62
N GLY A 283 4.45 5.90 -2.22
CA GLY A 283 4.15 6.72 -3.39
C GLY A 283 2.96 7.65 -3.31
N GLY A 284 3.05 8.75 -4.09
CA GLY A 284 1.99 9.73 -4.31
C GLY A 284 1.24 9.49 -5.62
N ALA A 285 0.27 10.38 -5.91
CA ALA A 285 -0.71 10.30 -6.99
C ALA A 285 -0.13 9.67 -8.27
N PRO A 286 -0.67 8.52 -8.71
CA PRO A 286 -0.35 7.98 -10.02
C PRO A 286 -0.78 9.01 -11.07
N THR A 287 0.18 9.74 -11.62
CA THR A 287 0.02 10.46 -12.88
C THR A 287 0.10 9.41 -13.98
N THR A 288 -0.98 8.63 -14.13
CA THR A 288 -0.98 7.42 -14.96
C THR A 288 -1.07 7.76 -16.43
N GLY A 289 -0.13 7.19 -17.18
CA GLY A 289 -0.38 6.82 -18.56
C GLY A 289 -1.31 5.63 -18.59
N PHE A 290 -2.61 5.89 -18.71
CA PHE A 290 -3.58 4.86 -19.06
C PHE A 290 -3.28 4.35 -20.47
N VAL A 291 -3.43 3.05 -20.69
CA VAL A 291 -3.16 2.44 -22.00
C VAL A 291 -4.32 1.57 -22.40
N ASN A 292 -5.06 2.05 -23.41
CA ASN A 292 -6.46 1.71 -23.65
C ASN A 292 -7.28 1.95 -22.38
N ASP A 293 -8.14 2.96 -22.44
CA ASP A 293 -8.96 3.31 -21.29
C ASP A 293 -9.69 2.04 -20.81
N PRO A 294 -9.54 1.61 -19.54
CA PRO A 294 -8.82 2.21 -18.42
C PRO A 294 -7.83 1.26 -17.71
N VAL A 295 -6.88 0.65 -18.44
CA VAL A 295 -5.81 -0.17 -17.81
C VAL A 295 -4.67 0.70 -17.31
N ASN A 296 -4.34 0.60 -16.02
CA ASN A 296 -3.19 1.26 -15.42
C ASN A 296 -1.90 0.53 -15.82
N SER A 297 -1.06 1.18 -16.65
CA SER A 297 0.18 0.57 -17.14
C SER A 297 1.18 0.21 -16.05
N ALA A 298 1.18 0.87 -14.89
CA ALA A 298 2.15 0.59 -13.81
C ALA A 298 1.81 -0.65 -12.99
N THR A 299 0.52 -0.96 -12.85
CA THR A 299 0.04 -2.00 -11.94
C THR A 299 -0.73 -3.12 -12.65
N GLY A 300 -1.17 -2.87 -13.89
CA GLY A 300 -2.06 -3.74 -14.63
C GLY A 300 -3.50 -3.77 -14.13
N ASN A 301 -3.85 -2.82 -13.27
CA ASN A 301 -5.16 -2.67 -12.69
C ASN A 301 -6.17 -2.20 -13.74
N PHE A 302 -7.30 -2.89 -13.85
CA PHE A 302 -8.45 -2.41 -14.61
C PHE A 302 -9.31 -1.52 -13.70
N LEU A 303 -9.44 -0.24 -14.08
CA LEU A 303 -10.11 0.79 -13.28
C LEU A 303 -11.35 1.30 -13.98
N GLU A 304 -12.57 1.02 -13.52
CA GLU A 304 -13.79 1.53 -14.18
C GLU A 304 -14.41 2.67 -13.37
N PRO A 305 -14.09 3.95 -13.67
CA PRO A 305 -14.72 5.09 -13.01
C PRO A 305 -16.12 5.34 -13.57
N GLU A 306 -17.10 5.45 -12.70
CA GLU A 306 -18.50 5.69 -13.04
C GLU A 306 -19.04 6.91 -12.29
N ASN A 307 -19.88 7.67 -12.99
CA ASN A 307 -20.64 8.78 -12.42
C ASN A 307 -22.12 8.58 -12.75
N ASP A 308 -22.82 7.88 -11.87
CA ASP A 308 -24.20 7.43 -12.11
C ASP A 308 -25.20 8.58 -11.98
N LEU A 309 -24.90 9.58 -11.15
CA LEU A 309 -25.73 10.77 -10.95
C LEU A 309 -24.88 12.04 -10.88
N PRO A 310 -24.45 12.59 -12.03
CA PRO A 310 -23.75 13.87 -12.05
C PRO A 310 -24.72 15.02 -11.84
N PHE A 311 -24.23 16.10 -11.23
CA PHE A 311 -24.92 17.40 -11.20
C PHE A 311 -24.08 18.48 -11.91
N PRO A 312 -24.71 19.42 -12.61
CA PRO A 312 -23.97 20.44 -13.35
C PRO A 312 -23.55 21.63 -12.47
N ALA A 313 -22.59 22.39 -12.99
CA ALA A 313 -22.24 23.73 -12.52
C ALA A 313 -22.01 23.82 -10.99
N ALA A 314 -22.65 24.79 -10.33
CA ALA A 314 -22.45 25.10 -8.91
C ALA A 314 -22.97 24.02 -7.94
N THR A 315 -23.54 22.92 -8.42
CA THR A 315 -23.93 21.76 -7.60
C THR A 315 -23.12 20.51 -7.94
N GLY A 316 -22.09 20.61 -8.78
CA GLY A 316 -21.33 19.45 -9.25
C GLY A 316 -20.51 18.73 -8.19
N LEU A 317 -20.38 19.30 -6.98
CA LEU A 317 -19.83 18.58 -5.83
C LEU A 317 -20.76 17.43 -5.37
N LEU A 318 -22.07 17.58 -5.55
CA LEU A 318 -23.02 16.50 -5.33
C LEU A 318 -22.99 15.59 -6.56
N SER A 319 -22.46 14.39 -6.38
CA SER A 319 -22.39 13.39 -7.45
C SER A 319 -22.29 12.01 -6.82
N LEU A 320 -23.02 11.04 -7.37
CA LEU A 320 -22.83 9.65 -7.00
C LEU A 320 -21.80 9.02 -7.92
N THR A 321 -20.60 8.81 -7.38
CA THR A 321 -19.49 8.20 -8.10
C THR A 321 -19.14 6.84 -7.53
N ARG A 322 -18.63 5.97 -8.37
CA ARG A 322 -18.07 4.68 -7.97
C ARG A 322 -16.93 4.28 -8.89
N MET A 323 -15.98 3.50 -8.38
CA MET A 323 -14.75 3.11 -9.06
C MET A 323 -14.57 1.61 -8.90
N TYR A 324 -14.49 0.88 -10.00
CA TYR A 324 -14.04 -0.51 -9.98
C TYR A 324 -12.51 -0.57 -9.94
N ASN A 325 -11.97 -1.57 -9.26
CA ASN A 325 -10.54 -1.83 -9.21
C ASN A 325 -10.32 -3.35 -9.18
N SER A 326 -9.73 -3.92 -10.23
CA SER A 326 -9.50 -5.38 -10.33
C SER A 326 -8.55 -5.92 -9.26
N LEU A 327 -7.65 -5.08 -8.75
CA LEU A 327 -6.72 -5.42 -7.67
C LEU A 327 -7.33 -5.21 -6.27
N ASN A 328 -8.53 -4.65 -6.16
CA ASN A 328 -9.23 -4.51 -4.89
C ASN A 328 -10.08 -5.76 -4.63
N GLU A 329 -9.68 -6.55 -3.64
CA GLU A 329 -10.44 -7.73 -3.19
C GLU A 329 -11.48 -7.39 -2.11
N GLY A 330 -11.46 -6.16 -1.59
CA GLY A 330 -12.46 -5.67 -0.65
C GLY A 330 -13.82 -5.39 -1.32
N ALA A 331 -14.86 -5.22 -0.49
CA ALA A 331 -16.20 -4.87 -0.93
C ALA A 331 -16.66 -3.56 -0.30
N GLY A 332 -17.01 -2.58 -1.14
CA GLY A 332 -17.73 -1.37 -0.74
C GLY A 332 -19.25 -1.58 -0.78
N VAL A 333 -20.00 -0.50 -0.67
CA VAL A 333 -21.49 -0.55 -0.70
C VAL A 333 -22.08 -1.00 -2.05
N PHE A 334 -21.27 -1.12 -3.10
CA PHE A 334 -21.62 -1.68 -4.41
C PHE A 334 -21.03 -3.08 -4.67
N GLY A 335 -20.55 -3.75 -3.62
CA GLY A 335 -19.99 -5.10 -3.72
C GLY A 335 -18.49 -5.13 -4.00
N VAL A 336 -17.98 -6.32 -4.27
CA VAL A 336 -16.53 -6.60 -4.43
C VAL A 336 -15.90 -5.76 -5.55
N GLY A 337 -14.70 -5.26 -5.30
CA GLY A 337 -13.92 -4.46 -6.24
C GLY A 337 -14.42 -3.03 -6.46
N TRP A 338 -15.58 -2.67 -5.90
CA TRP A 338 -16.14 -1.33 -6.02
C TRP A 338 -15.87 -0.46 -4.78
N SER A 339 -15.55 0.80 -5.03
CA SER A 339 -15.53 1.87 -4.04
C SER A 339 -16.39 3.01 -4.51
N SER A 340 -16.93 3.81 -3.60
CA SER A 340 -17.84 4.90 -3.91
C SER A 340 -17.64 6.10 -2.99
N VAL A 341 -18.18 7.25 -3.40
CA VAL A 341 -18.39 8.40 -2.49
C VAL A 341 -19.10 8.01 -1.19
N LEU A 342 -19.93 6.96 -1.23
CA LEU A 342 -20.63 6.43 -0.05
C LEU A 342 -19.73 5.61 0.89
N ASP A 343 -18.55 5.18 0.43
CA ASP A 343 -17.55 4.47 1.23
C ASP A 343 -16.52 5.41 1.87
N VAL A 344 -16.65 6.72 1.64
CA VAL A 344 -15.74 7.72 2.19
C VAL A 344 -15.74 7.68 3.71
N THR A 345 -14.54 7.50 4.28
CA THR A 345 -14.33 7.41 5.73
C THR A 345 -12.89 7.77 6.11
N LEU A 346 -12.67 8.08 7.38
CA LEU A 346 -11.34 8.29 7.94
C LEU A 346 -11.07 7.20 8.98
N LEU A 347 -10.23 6.22 8.64
CA LEU A 347 -9.82 5.16 9.55
C LEU A 347 -8.74 5.70 10.50
N LEU A 348 -8.94 5.56 11.80
CA LEU A 348 -8.03 6.06 12.83
C LEU A 348 -7.34 4.89 13.53
N SER A 349 -6.03 4.99 13.71
CA SER A 349 -5.22 4.12 14.55
C SER A 349 -4.39 4.95 15.54
N ASP A 350 -3.63 4.28 16.41
CA ASP A 350 -2.74 4.96 17.36
C ASP A 350 -1.53 5.61 16.66
N ASP A 351 -1.15 5.10 15.47
CA ASP A 351 0.07 5.49 14.75
C ASP A 351 -0.21 6.31 13.48
N ASP A 352 -1.39 6.16 12.87
CA ASP A 352 -1.77 6.81 11.61
C ASP A 352 -3.27 7.13 11.51
N ALA A 353 -3.61 7.95 10.52
CA ALA A 353 -4.97 8.11 10.03
C ALA A 353 -5.01 7.87 8.51
N ARG A 354 -6.02 7.16 8.03
CA ARG A 354 -6.19 6.80 6.62
C ARG A 354 -7.50 7.31 6.08
N PHE A 355 -7.44 8.31 5.20
CA PHE A 355 -8.61 8.84 4.50
C PHE A 355 -8.89 7.96 3.29
N VAL A 356 -9.96 7.17 3.37
CA VAL A 356 -10.50 6.38 2.27
C VAL A 356 -11.34 7.30 1.39
N MET A 357 -10.91 7.47 0.15
CA MET A 357 -11.54 8.35 -0.83
C MET A 357 -12.60 7.62 -1.66
N ALA A 358 -13.39 8.40 -2.41
CA ALA A 358 -14.49 7.88 -3.24
C ALA A 358 -14.05 6.89 -4.34
N ASP A 359 -12.77 6.95 -4.73
CA ASP A 359 -12.12 6.05 -5.70
C ASP A 359 -11.47 4.82 -5.03
N GLY A 360 -11.62 4.67 -3.70
CA GLY A 360 -11.00 3.61 -2.90
C GLY A 360 -9.54 3.88 -2.53
N ARG A 361 -8.93 4.97 -3.01
CA ARG A 361 -7.55 5.34 -2.64
C ARG A 361 -7.50 5.73 -1.17
N GLN A 362 -6.40 5.37 -0.51
CA GLN A 362 -6.14 5.76 0.87
C GLN A 362 -5.04 6.81 0.93
N VAL A 363 -5.36 7.95 1.55
CA VAL A 363 -4.38 8.99 1.89
C VAL A 363 -4.00 8.82 3.35
N VAL A 364 -2.71 8.58 3.60
CA VAL A 364 -2.18 8.29 4.94
C VAL A 364 -1.57 9.54 5.56
N PHE A 365 -1.96 9.82 6.79
CA PHE A 365 -1.43 10.89 7.64
C PHE A 365 -0.72 10.26 8.82
N GLY A 366 0.58 10.56 8.97
CA GLY A 366 1.31 10.22 10.19
C GLY A 366 1.03 11.21 11.31
N VAL A 367 1.46 10.86 12.52
CA VAL A 367 1.45 11.75 13.69
C VAL A 367 2.79 12.48 13.79
N ASP A 368 2.77 13.80 13.92
CA ASP A 368 3.95 14.60 14.29
C ASP A 368 3.71 15.25 15.66
N GLY A 369 4.39 14.73 16.69
CA GLY A 369 4.20 15.11 18.08
C GLY A 369 2.83 14.70 18.65
N ARG A 370 1.84 15.60 18.57
CA ARG A 370 0.43 15.40 19.02
C ARG A 370 -0.59 15.85 17.97
N GLU A 371 -0.14 16.30 16.81
CA GLU A 371 -0.99 16.76 15.71
C GLU A 371 -0.76 15.87 14.47
N TRP A 372 -1.72 15.90 13.55
CA TRP A 372 -1.61 15.16 12.32
C TRP A 372 -0.71 15.91 11.32
N ALA A 373 0.23 15.18 10.72
CA ALA A 373 1.14 15.73 9.73
C ALA A 373 0.45 15.87 8.35
N ARG A 374 1.13 16.55 7.41
CA ARG A 374 0.77 16.50 5.98
C ARG A 374 0.82 15.05 5.50
N ALA A 375 -0.09 14.68 4.62
CA ALA A 375 -0.10 13.37 3.99
C ALA A 375 1.22 13.06 3.28
N THR A 376 1.70 11.84 3.43
CA THR A 376 2.96 11.40 2.81
C THR A 376 2.82 11.34 1.30
N GLY A 377 3.61 12.15 0.58
CA GLY A 377 3.65 12.14 -0.89
C GLY A 377 2.43 12.77 -1.58
N GLU A 378 1.58 13.48 -0.83
CA GLU A 378 0.35 14.09 -1.34
C GLU A 378 0.14 15.51 -0.79
N ASN A 379 -0.76 16.26 -1.42
CA ASN A 379 -1.14 17.62 -1.03
C ASN A 379 -2.42 17.62 -0.18
N TYR A 380 -2.44 16.82 0.89
CA TYR A 380 -3.53 16.80 1.88
C TYR A 380 -3.01 17.08 3.28
N TRP A 381 -3.85 17.71 4.10
CA TRP A 381 -3.58 17.99 5.52
C TRP A 381 -4.76 17.57 6.36
N LEU A 382 -4.50 16.86 7.44
CA LEU A 382 -5.49 16.49 8.44
C LEU A 382 -5.32 17.38 9.67
N ALA A 383 -6.42 17.86 10.24
CA ALA A 383 -6.41 18.64 11.47
C ALA A 383 -7.64 18.33 12.33
N ARG A 384 -7.51 18.47 13.64
CA ARG A 384 -8.65 18.52 14.55
C ARG A 384 -9.21 19.94 14.54
N VAL A 385 -10.53 20.07 14.43
CA VAL A 385 -11.22 21.36 14.34
C VAL A 385 -12.38 21.45 15.34
N PRO A 386 -12.61 22.62 15.95
CA PRO A 386 -13.74 22.83 16.85
C PRO A 386 -15.07 22.87 16.09
N SER A 387 -16.17 22.61 16.78
CA SER A 387 -17.54 22.67 16.23
C SER A 387 -17.90 24.01 15.58
N ALA A 388 -17.25 25.11 15.97
CA ALA A 388 -17.45 26.42 15.34
C ALA A 388 -16.95 26.46 13.88
N ASP A 389 -15.83 25.79 13.58
CA ASP A 389 -15.25 25.73 12.25
C ASP A 389 -16.09 24.85 11.31
N LEU A 390 -16.64 23.75 11.84
CA LEU A 390 -17.59 22.90 11.12
C LEU A 390 -18.90 23.64 10.83
N ARG A 391 -19.44 24.38 11.82
CA ARG A 391 -20.64 25.22 11.64
C ARG A 391 -20.43 26.33 10.61
N ALA A 392 -19.24 26.94 10.57
CA ALA A 392 -18.89 27.92 9.54
C ALA A 392 -18.88 27.33 8.11
N ARG A 393 -18.75 25.99 7.99
CA ARG A 393 -18.84 25.23 6.74
C ARG A 393 -20.25 24.67 6.49
N GLY A 394 -21.24 25.01 7.30
CA GLY A 394 -22.62 24.53 7.15
C GLY A 394 -22.86 23.13 7.72
N LEU A 395 -21.96 22.61 8.56
CA LEU A 395 -22.12 21.31 9.22
C LEU A 395 -22.49 21.51 10.70
N ASP A 396 -23.63 20.97 11.11
CA ASP A 396 -24.05 20.97 12.51
C ASP A 396 -23.54 19.70 13.22
N ALA A 397 -22.32 19.79 13.75
CA ALA A 397 -21.62 18.68 14.40
C ALA A 397 -20.78 19.18 15.59
N PRO A 398 -20.48 18.32 16.59
CA PRO A 398 -19.49 18.61 17.63
C PRO A 398 -18.08 18.74 17.02
N ASP A 399 -17.06 18.92 17.86
CA ASP A 399 -15.66 18.93 17.41
C ASP A 399 -15.34 17.68 16.57
N GLY A 400 -14.51 17.84 15.54
CA GLY A 400 -14.27 16.80 14.55
C GLY A 400 -12.90 16.89 13.90
N LEU A 401 -12.76 16.17 12.79
CA LEU A 401 -11.54 16.10 11.99
C LEU A 401 -11.80 16.69 10.61
N LEU A 402 -10.81 17.37 10.05
CA LEU A 402 -10.89 18.04 8.75
C LEU A 402 -9.69 17.68 7.90
N VAL A 403 -9.94 17.06 6.76
CA VAL A 403 -8.97 16.92 5.68
C VAL A 403 -9.13 18.11 4.73
N THR A 404 -8.02 18.73 4.32
CA THR A 404 -7.99 19.82 3.31
C THR A 404 -6.98 19.50 2.23
N ASP A 405 -7.24 19.95 0.99
CA ASP A 405 -6.30 19.85 -0.12
C ASP A 405 -5.61 21.21 -0.42
N ASN A 406 -4.83 21.27 -1.51
CA ASN A 406 -4.18 22.49 -1.97
C ASN A 406 -5.01 23.35 -2.93
N ALA A 407 -6.16 22.85 -3.37
CA ALA A 407 -7.12 23.53 -4.25
C ALA A 407 -8.26 24.22 -3.48
N GLY A 408 -8.31 24.04 -2.15
CA GLY A 408 -9.36 24.59 -1.28
C GLY A 408 -10.54 23.65 -1.05
N GLY A 409 -10.44 22.40 -1.50
CA GLY A 409 -11.32 21.30 -1.14
C GLY A 409 -11.11 20.84 0.29
N TRP A 410 -12.18 20.35 0.91
CA TRP A 410 -12.16 19.85 2.28
C TRP A 410 -13.18 18.74 2.51
N TRP A 411 -12.87 17.85 3.46
CA TRP A 411 -13.71 16.74 3.92
C TRP A 411 -13.72 16.72 5.44
N ALA A 412 -14.91 16.71 6.04
CA ALA A 412 -15.09 16.71 7.49
C ALA A 412 -15.54 15.34 7.98
N PHE A 413 -15.04 14.95 9.15
CA PHE A 413 -15.32 13.68 9.80
C PHE A 413 -15.64 13.87 11.28
N THR A 414 -16.38 12.94 11.86
CA THR A 414 -16.51 12.82 13.32
C THR A 414 -15.13 12.49 13.93
N THR A 415 -14.99 12.61 15.24
CA THR A 415 -13.79 12.12 15.94
C THR A 415 -13.63 10.60 15.86
N GLY A 416 -14.68 9.86 15.47
CA GLY A 416 -14.65 8.43 15.21
C GLY A 416 -14.33 8.07 13.75
N GLY A 417 -14.23 9.06 12.86
CA GLY A 417 -13.87 8.84 11.46
C GLY A 417 -15.03 8.83 10.46
N ASP A 418 -16.28 8.97 10.92
CA ASP A 418 -17.44 8.96 10.02
C ASP A 418 -17.50 10.24 9.18
N TRP A 419 -17.69 10.10 7.88
CA TRP A 419 -17.80 11.25 6.98
C TRP A 419 -19.07 12.06 7.23
N LEU A 420 -18.90 13.36 7.48
CA LEU A 420 -19.95 14.35 7.75
C LEU A 420 -20.33 15.15 6.50
N GLY A 421 -19.36 15.39 5.61
CA GLY A 421 -19.56 16.21 4.43
C GLY A 421 -18.27 16.69 3.79
N ALA A 422 -18.39 17.35 2.65
CA ALA A 422 -17.28 17.91 1.90
C ALA A 422 -17.66 19.25 1.28
N GLY A 423 -16.66 20.04 0.88
CA GLY A 423 -16.91 21.32 0.23
C GLY A 423 -15.71 21.86 -0.54
N ALA A 424 -15.96 22.88 -1.35
CA ALA A 424 -14.93 23.64 -2.04
C ALA A 424 -15.33 25.12 -2.09
N GLY A 425 -14.65 25.97 -1.31
CA GLY A 425 -15.02 27.39 -1.17
C GLY A 425 -16.35 27.62 -0.42
N ALA A 426 -16.82 28.87 -0.42
CA ALA A 426 -18.02 29.27 0.32
C ALA A 426 -19.32 28.84 -0.41
N GLY A 427 -20.26 28.23 0.33
CA GLY A 427 -21.60 27.91 -0.17
C GLY A 427 -21.68 26.79 -1.20
N ASN A 428 -20.65 25.95 -1.32
CA ASN A 428 -20.60 24.76 -2.15
C ASN A 428 -20.22 23.56 -1.27
N VAL A 429 -21.22 23.00 -0.59
CA VAL A 429 -21.07 22.00 0.47
C VAL A 429 -22.04 20.86 0.23
N VAL A 430 -21.56 19.63 0.41
CA VAL A 430 -22.36 18.42 0.50
C VAL A 430 -22.32 17.91 1.94
N THR A 431 -23.48 17.65 2.52
CA THR A 431 -23.66 17.09 3.86
C THR A 431 -24.17 15.66 3.76
N VAL A 432 -23.73 14.81 4.67
CA VAL A 432 -24.06 13.38 4.72
C VAL A 432 -25.14 13.15 5.77
N LEU A 433 -26.19 12.42 5.42
CA LEU A 433 -27.22 11.96 6.35
C LEU A 433 -27.12 10.45 6.50
N ARG A 434 -27.16 9.99 7.75
CA ARG A 434 -27.08 8.57 8.10
C ARG A 434 -28.32 8.10 8.85
N ASP A 435 -28.63 6.82 8.73
CA ASP A 435 -29.64 6.16 9.56
C ASP A 435 -29.09 5.76 10.93
N ALA A 436 -29.92 5.11 11.75
CA ALA A 436 -29.55 4.64 13.08
C ALA A 436 -28.51 3.50 13.08
N ALA A 437 -28.33 2.81 11.94
CA ALA A 437 -27.31 1.78 11.76
C ALA A 437 -25.98 2.37 11.25
N GLY A 438 -25.95 3.67 10.93
CA GLY A 438 -24.77 4.37 10.44
C GLY A 438 -24.61 4.37 8.92
N ALA A 439 -25.55 3.79 8.16
CA ALA A 439 -25.49 3.77 6.69
C ALA A 439 -25.85 5.15 6.12
N ILE A 440 -25.18 5.58 5.05
CA ILE A 440 -25.46 6.87 4.39
C ILE A 440 -26.76 6.75 3.59
N VAL A 441 -27.83 7.37 4.07
CA VAL A 441 -29.14 7.33 3.41
C VAL A 441 -29.42 8.54 2.53
N ALA A 442 -28.64 9.63 2.66
CA ALA A 442 -28.70 10.72 1.70
C ALA A 442 -27.44 11.60 1.69
N LEU A 443 -27.23 12.26 0.54
CA LEU A 443 -26.28 13.35 0.35
C LEU A 443 -27.06 14.62 -0.02
N GLU A 444 -26.81 15.72 0.68
CA GLU A 444 -27.48 17.01 0.49
C GLU A 444 -26.51 18.12 0.15
N HIS A 445 -26.73 18.79 -0.97
CA HIS A 445 -25.99 19.99 -1.36
C HIS A 445 -26.62 21.24 -0.73
N SER A 446 -25.80 22.22 -0.35
CA SER A 446 -26.17 23.54 0.17
C SER A 446 -27.02 24.44 -0.75
N ARG A 447 -27.47 23.90 -1.90
CA ARG A 447 -28.32 24.57 -2.90
C ARG A 447 -29.59 23.75 -3.14
N ASP A 448 -30.06 23.08 -2.09
CA ASP A 448 -31.30 22.30 -2.07
C ASP A 448 -31.36 21.19 -3.13
N ARG A 449 -30.22 20.58 -3.43
CA ARG A 449 -30.14 19.34 -4.21
C ARG A 449 -29.83 18.17 -3.30
N ARG A 450 -30.47 17.03 -3.56
CA ARG A 450 -30.34 15.83 -2.73
C ARG A 450 -30.24 14.58 -3.57
N VAL A 451 -29.54 13.57 -3.05
CA VAL A 451 -29.57 12.18 -3.51
C VAL A 451 -29.95 11.32 -2.31
N ASP A 452 -31.06 10.61 -2.40
CA ASP A 452 -31.50 9.59 -1.44
C ASP A 452 -30.98 8.23 -1.87
N VAL A 453 -30.58 7.41 -0.90
CA VAL A 453 -29.96 6.09 -1.10
C VAL A 453 -30.79 5.02 -0.39
N GLU A 454 -31.16 3.98 -1.13
CA GLU A 454 -31.89 2.82 -0.62
C GLU A 454 -31.00 1.58 -0.65
N TYR A 455 -31.00 0.81 0.43
CA TYR A 455 -30.21 -0.41 0.57
C TYR A 455 -31.10 -1.66 0.56
N ALA A 456 -30.57 -2.75 0.01
CA ALA A 456 -31.09 -4.10 0.17
C ALA A 456 -29.91 -5.03 0.51
N ASP A 457 -30.05 -5.86 1.55
CA ASP A 457 -29.02 -6.79 2.01
C ASP A 457 -27.63 -6.15 2.21
N GLY A 458 -27.61 -4.89 2.67
CA GLY A 458 -26.39 -4.11 2.92
C GLY A 458 -25.68 -3.57 1.67
N LEU A 459 -26.29 -3.70 0.48
CA LEU A 459 -25.80 -3.09 -0.78
C LEU A 459 -26.75 -2.00 -1.24
N VAL A 460 -26.24 -1.00 -1.96
CA VAL A 460 -27.09 0.03 -2.56
C VAL A 460 -27.97 -0.60 -3.63
N ALA A 461 -29.28 -0.55 -3.46
CA ALA A 461 -30.27 -1.09 -4.39
C ALA A 461 -30.75 -0.01 -5.36
N SER A 462 -30.98 1.21 -4.88
CA SER A 462 -31.36 2.33 -5.72
C SER A 462 -30.95 3.68 -5.15
N VAL A 463 -30.84 4.66 -6.01
CA VAL A 463 -30.60 6.06 -5.63
C VAL A 463 -31.56 6.97 -6.39
N THR A 464 -32.11 7.97 -5.71
CA THR A 464 -33.06 8.92 -6.30
C THR A 464 -32.60 10.33 -6.01
N SER A 465 -32.48 11.13 -7.05
CA SER A 465 -32.14 12.55 -6.92
C SER A 465 -33.39 13.43 -6.78
N SER A 466 -33.21 14.58 -6.13
CA SER A 466 -34.24 15.62 -5.98
C SER A 466 -34.82 16.17 -7.30
N ASP A 467 -34.18 15.93 -8.45
CA ASP A 467 -34.71 16.31 -9.77
C ASP A 467 -35.49 15.18 -10.47
N GLY A 468 -35.68 14.04 -9.78
CA GLY A 468 -36.48 12.91 -10.23
C GLY A 468 -35.71 11.84 -11.00
N ARG A 469 -34.42 12.03 -11.30
CA ARG A 469 -33.59 10.93 -11.85
C ARG A 469 -33.40 9.85 -10.80
N ARG A 470 -33.49 8.60 -11.23
CA ARG A 470 -33.32 7.40 -10.40
C ARG A 470 -32.38 6.42 -11.10
N VAL A 471 -31.54 5.74 -10.32
CA VAL A 471 -30.64 4.69 -10.77
C VAL A 471 -30.84 3.45 -9.90
N GLU A 472 -30.91 2.29 -10.54
CA GLU A 472 -31.10 0.98 -9.90
C GLU A 472 -29.89 0.08 -10.14
N TYR A 473 -29.55 -0.73 -9.14
CA TYR A 473 -28.39 -1.61 -9.12
C TYR A 473 -28.82 -3.06 -8.93
N LEU A 474 -28.34 -3.96 -9.79
CA LEU A 474 -28.62 -5.38 -9.73
C LEU A 474 -27.36 -6.17 -9.42
N TYR A 475 -27.50 -7.13 -8.53
CA TYR A 475 -26.42 -8.00 -8.07
C TYR A 475 -26.76 -9.46 -8.34
N ASP A 476 -25.73 -10.29 -8.49
CA ASP A 476 -25.90 -11.74 -8.51
C ASP A 476 -25.86 -12.34 -7.08
N GLU A 477 -25.99 -13.67 -6.99
CA GLU A 477 -25.93 -14.41 -5.71
C GLU A 477 -24.59 -14.26 -4.99
N GLY A 478 -23.51 -13.94 -5.72
CA GLY A 478 -22.18 -13.65 -5.20
C GLY A 478 -22.01 -12.21 -4.72
N ARG A 479 -23.10 -11.40 -4.68
CA ARG A 479 -23.08 -9.98 -4.32
C ARG A 479 -22.22 -9.12 -5.27
N ARG A 480 -22.03 -9.58 -6.52
CA ARG A 480 -21.29 -8.85 -7.56
C ARG A 480 -22.26 -8.02 -8.39
N LEU A 481 -21.93 -6.76 -8.64
CA LEU A 481 -22.78 -5.86 -9.42
C LEU A 481 -22.79 -6.29 -10.90
N THR A 482 -23.96 -6.62 -11.43
CA THR A 482 -24.12 -7.13 -12.80
C THR A 482 -24.80 -6.13 -13.73
N ALA A 483 -25.63 -5.22 -13.21
CA ALA A 483 -26.26 -4.19 -14.03
C ALA A 483 -26.56 -2.90 -13.25
N VAL A 484 -26.50 -1.77 -13.97
CA VAL A 484 -26.87 -0.44 -13.49
C VAL A 484 -27.84 0.17 -14.49
N THR A 485 -29.06 0.48 -14.04
CA THR A 485 -30.11 1.04 -14.89
C THR A 485 -30.43 2.45 -14.45
N GLY A 486 -30.17 3.43 -15.33
CA GLY A 486 -30.50 4.83 -15.09
C GLY A 486 -31.26 5.46 -16.25
N PRO A 487 -31.41 6.80 -16.27
CA PRO A 487 -32.12 7.50 -17.35
C PRO A 487 -31.49 7.30 -18.74
N GLY A 488 -30.19 6.97 -18.80
CA GLY A 488 -29.44 6.68 -20.02
C GLY A 488 -29.56 5.24 -20.54
N GLY A 489 -30.29 4.36 -19.84
CA GLY A 489 -30.38 2.93 -20.13
C GLY A 489 -29.60 2.05 -19.14
N THR A 490 -29.35 0.80 -19.53
CA THR A 490 -28.78 -0.23 -18.66
C THR A 490 -27.36 -0.61 -19.08
N ARG A 491 -26.37 -0.31 -18.24
CA ARG A 491 -24.99 -0.78 -18.38
C ARG A 491 -24.82 -2.11 -17.65
N THR A 492 -24.05 -3.05 -18.19
CA THR A 492 -23.89 -4.40 -17.59
C THR A 492 -22.43 -4.82 -17.48
N TYR A 493 -22.14 -5.63 -16.46
CA TYR A 493 -20.82 -6.17 -16.15
C TYR A 493 -20.87 -7.70 -16.16
N ARG A 494 -19.97 -8.33 -16.92
CA ARG A 494 -19.75 -9.77 -16.88
C ARG A 494 -18.56 -10.06 -15.98
N TRP A 495 -18.73 -11.07 -15.13
CA TRP A 495 -17.70 -11.53 -14.19
C TRP A 495 -17.19 -12.89 -14.65
N ASN A 496 -15.88 -13.10 -14.52
CA ASN A 496 -15.25 -14.40 -14.75
C ASN A 496 -15.25 -15.26 -13.46
N ASP A 497 -14.65 -16.44 -13.54
CA ASP A 497 -14.58 -17.41 -12.44
C ASP A 497 -13.68 -16.95 -11.26
N ASP A 498 -12.85 -15.92 -11.45
CA ASP A 498 -11.95 -15.34 -10.44
C ASP A 498 -12.55 -14.10 -9.74
N ASP A 499 -13.85 -13.87 -9.88
CA ASP A 499 -14.56 -12.69 -9.38
C ASP A 499 -13.96 -11.38 -9.91
N LEU A 500 -13.64 -11.34 -11.21
CA LEU A 500 -13.16 -10.14 -11.92
C LEU A 500 -14.09 -9.75 -13.06
N ILE A 501 -14.29 -8.44 -13.26
CA ILE A 501 -15.03 -7.93 -14.42
C ILE A 501 -14.21 -8.19 -15.67
N ASP A 502 -14.65 -9.14 -16.49
CA ASP A 502 -13.98 -9.50 -17.74
C ASP A 502 -14.68 -8.89 -18.97
N GLN A 503 -15.85 -8.27 -18.80
CA GLN A 503 -16.52 -7.52 -19.86
C GLN A 503 -17.37 -6.38 -19.31
N VAL A 504 -17.25 -5.20 -19.93
CA VAL A 504 -18.14 -4.05 -19.70
C VAL A 504 -18.96 -3.81 -20.96
N THR A 505 -20.26 -3.60 -20.80
CA THR A 505 -21.18 -3.35 -21.90
C THR A 505 -22.01 -2.10 -21.62
N ALA A 506 -21.88 -1.11 -22.48
CA ALA A 506 -22.59 0.15 -22.41
C ALA A 506 -24.11 -0.02 -22.56
N ALA A 507 -24.86 1.00 -22.17
CA ALA A 507 -26.32 1.05 -22.35
C ALA A 507 -26.79 0.94 -23.81
N THR A 508 -25.91 1.22 -24.77
CA THR A 508 -26.15 1.05 -26.20
C THR A 508 -26.04 -0.41 -26.67
N GLY A 509 -25.54 -1.31 -25.82
CA GLY A 509 -25.20 -2.70 -26.15
C GLY A 509 -23.79 -2.87 -26.71
N VAL A 510 -23.00 -1.81 -26.84
CA VAL A 510 -21.60 -1.88 -27.24
C VAL A 510 -20.77 -2.50 -26.12
N ILE A 511 -19.97 -3.52 -26.44
CA ILE A 511 -18.96 -4.06 -25.52
C ILE A 511 -17.78 -3.09 -25.54
N GLU A 512 -17.58 -2.35 -24.45
CA GLU A 512 -16.52 -1.34 -24.35
C GLU A 512 -15.15 -2.00 -24.20
N CYS A 513 -15.10 -3.06 -23.40
CA CYS A 513 -13.90 -3.87 -23.26
C CYS A 513 -14.20 -5.33 -22.92
N THR A 514 -13.29 -6.21 -23.31
CA THR A 514 -13.16 -7.57 -22.77
C THR A 514 -11.74 -7.77 -22.26
N ASN A 515 -11.60 -8.12 -20.98
CA ASN A 515 -10.30 -8.27 -20.31
C ASN A 515 -9.97 -9.75 -20.08
N VAL A 516 -8.68 -10.08 -20.23
CA VAL A 516 -8.10 -11.35 -19.80
C VAL A 516 -7.05 -11.04 -18.74
N TYR A 517 -7.17 -11.70 -17.60
CA TYR A 517 -6.30 -11.45 -16.45
C TYR A 517 -5.20 -12.51 -16.32
N ASP A 518 -4.09 -12.14 -15.68
CA ASP A 518 -3.12 -13.10 -15.16
C ASP A 518 -3.48 -13.55 -13.73
N ALA A 519 -2.69 -14.47 -13.18
CA ALA A 519 -2.88 -15.00 -11.82
C ALA A 519 -2.68 -13.95 -10.71
N GLN A 520 -2.24 -12.73 -11.04
CA GLN A 520 -2.10 -11.60 -10.13
C GLN A 520 -3.23 -10.58 -10.31
N ARG A 521 -4.34 -10.95 -10.99
CA ARG A 521 -5.51 -10.09 -11.25
C ARG A 521 -5.17 -8.86 -12.10
N ARG A 522 -4.06 -8.90 -12.87
CA ARG A 522 -3.65 -7.83 -13.80
C ARG A 522 -4.12 -8.15 -15.21
N VAL A 523 -4.54 -7.13 -15.96
CA VAL A 523 -4.97 -7.30 -17.36
C VAL A 523 -3.77 -7.69 -18.21
N ARG A 524 -3.73 -8.90 -18.76
CA ARG A 524 -2.70 -9.34 -19.70
C ARG A 524 -3.10 -9.12 -21.17
N GLU A 525 -4.39 -9.12 -21.45
CA GLU A 525 -4.93 -8.79 -22.77
C GLU A 525 -6.25 -8.06 -22.64
N GLN A 526 -6.49 -7.06 -23.49
CA GLN A 526 -7.76 -6.36 -23.59
C GLN A 526 -8.21 -6.27 -25.04
N THR A 527 -9.48 -6.59 -25.29
CA THR A 527 -10.17 -6.28 -26.54
C THR A 527 -10.96 -5.00 -26.35
N THR A 528 -10.68 -3.98 -27.15
CA THR A 528 -11.38 -2.68 -27.11
C THR A 528 -12.73 -2.74 -27.85
N GLU A 529 -13.55 -1.70 -27.71
CA GLU A 529 -14.82 -1.54 -28.43
C GLU A 529 -14.72 -1.62 -29.96
N PHE A 530 -13.54 -1.32 -30.51
CA PHE A 530 -13.27 -1.39 -31.95
C PHE A 530 -12.72 -2.76 -32.39
N GLY A 531 -12.66 -3.74 -31.49
CA GLY A 531 -12.13 -5.07 -31.77
C GLY A 531 -10.60 -5.15 -31.82
N ARG A 532 -9.88 -4.08 -31.43
CA ARG A 532 -8.41 -4.13 -31.30
C ARG A 532 -8.04 -4.94 -30.06
N HIS A 533 -7.21 -5.95 -30.25
CA HIS A 533 -6.60 -6.73 -29.18
C HIS A 533 -5.26 -6.14 -28.77
N THR A 534 -5.10 -5.85 -27.48
CA THR A 534 -3.89 -5.26 -26.92
C THR A 534 -3.35 -6.14 -25.83
N ARG A 535 -2.07 -6.44 -25.92
CA ARG A 535 -1.34 -7.28 -24.97
C ARG A 535 -0.51 -6.41 -24.03
N PHE A 536 -0.55 -6.75 -22.76
CA PHE A 536 0.24 -6.14 -21.70
C PHE A 536 1.29 -7.13 -21.20
N THR A 537 2.56 -6.75 -21.26
CA THR A 537 3.67 -7.53 -20.71
C THR A 537 4.27 -6.79 -19.53
N TYR A 538 4.03 -7.31 -18.32
CA TYR A 538 4.60 -6.76 -17.09
C TYR A 538 6.01 -7.31 -16.86
N LEU A 539 7.02 -6.45 -17.03
CA LEU A 539 8.42 -6.75 -16.80
C LEU A 539 8.85 -6.31 -15.39
N SER A 540 10.03 -6.75 -14.97
CA SER A 540 10.61 -6.31 -13.69
C SER A 540 10.86 -4.81 -13.68
N GLY A 541 10.81 -4.19 -12.50
CA GLY A 541 11.09 -2.76 -12.34
C GLY A 541 9.94 -1.81 -12.74
N ARG A 542 8.68 -2.28 -12.73
CA ARG A 542 7.48 -1.50 -13.12
C ARG A 542 7.57 -0.98 -14.56
N VAL A 543 8.13 -1.83 -15.42
CA VAL A 543 8.17 -1.63 -16.85
C VAL A 543 7.06 -2.46 -17.47
N THR A 544 6.24 -1.84 -18.30
CA THR A 544 5.14 -2.50 -18.98
C THR A 544 5.24 -2.24 -20.46
N GLU A 545 5.40 -3.30 -21.23
CA GLU A 545 5.26 -3.24 -22.68
C GLU A 545 3.79 -3.41 -23.03
N VAL A 546 3.29 -2.52 -23.90
CA VAL A 546 1.95 -2.58 -24.45
C VAL A 546 2.05 -2.65 -25.96
N ALA A 547 1.59 -3.76 -26.52
CA ALA A 547 1.73 -4.09 -27.93
C ALA A 547 0.41 -4.65 -28.49
N ASP A 548 0.33 -4.81 -29.80
CA ASP A 548 -0.70 -5.66 -30.41
C ASP A 548 -0.46 -7.13 -30.04
N SER A 549 -1.45 -8.02 -30.23
CA SER A 549 -1.35 -9.42 -29.78
C SER A 549 -0.19 -10.22 -30.40
N ASP A 550 0.33 -9.78 -31.56
CA ASP A 550 1.51 -10.36 -32.22
C ASP A 550 2.85 -9.77 -31.74
N GLY A 551 2.83 -8.80 -30.82
CA GLY A 551 4.00 -8.10 -30.30
C GLY A 551 4.45 -6.90 -31.14
N SER A 552 3.74 -6.57 -32.23
CA SER A 552 4.01 -5.36 -33.02
C SER A 552 3.43 -4.11 -32.35
N ASN A 553 3.83 -2.93 -32.83
CA ASN A 553 3.38 -1.64 -32.30
C ASN A 553 3.55 -1.48 -30.78
N ALA A 554 4.67 -2.00 -30.25
CA ALA A 554 5.00 -1.98 -28.83
C ALA A 554 5.43 -0.59 -28.32
N ASN A 555 4.73 -0.09 -27.30
CA ASN A 555 5.17 1.04 -26.47
C ASN A 555 5.60 0.51 -25.10
N THR A 556 6.68 1.07 -24.54
CA THR A 556 7.16 0.72 -23.20
C THR A 556 6.86 1.85 -22.21
N TRP A 557 6.13 1.51 -21.16
CA TRP A 557 5.76 2.41 -20.06
C TRP A 557 6.63 2.10 -18.85
N ILE A 558 7.19 3.14 -18.24
CA ILE A 558 8.13 3.01 -17.12
C ILE A 558 7.61 3.84 -15.96
N ALA A 559 7.22 3.17 -14.88
CA ALA A 559 6.77 3.83 -13.66
C ALA A 559 7.83 3.77 -12.56
N ASP A 560 7.83 4.77 -11.68
CA ASP A 560 8.64 4.73 -10.47
C ASP A 560 7.99 3.83 -9.39
N ARG A 561 8.68 3.69 -8.26
CA ARG A 561 8.20 2.92 -7.10
C ARG A 561 6.85 3.40 -6.55
N LYS A 562 6.49 4.65 -6.85
CA LYS A 562 5.25 5.29 -6.43
C LYS A 562 4.09 5.01 -7.39
N GLY A 563 4.34 4.27 -8.49
CA GLY A 563 3.36 4.04 -9.55
C GLY A 563 3.16 5.24 -10.47
N ARG A 564 4.04 6.25 -10.39
CA ARG A 564 3.99 7.45 -11.22
C ARG A 564 4.76 7.20 -12.49
N LEU A 565 4.21 7.62 -13.63
CA LEU A 565 4.87 7.44 -14.91
C LEU A 565 6.09 8.35 -15.02
N VAL A 566 7.27 7.79 -15.24
CA VAL A 566 8.54 8.52 -15.39
C VAL A 566 9.14 8.40 -16.80
N GLY A 567 8.65 7.47 -17.61
CA GLY A 567 9.05 7.37 -19.00
C GLY A 567 8.06 6.61 -19.89
N ILE A 568 8.00 7.03 -21.15
CA ILE A 568 7.32 6.31 -22.23
C ILE A 568 8.31 6.21 -23.38
N ILE A 569 8.55 5.00 -23.88
CA ILE A 569 9.31 4.76 -25.11
C ILE A 569 8.30 4.31 -26.17
N ASP A 570 8.23 5.02 -27.28
CA ASP A 570 7.35 4.63 -28.38
C ASP A 570 7.96 3.52 -29.25
N THR A 571 7.17 3.07 -30.23
CA THR A 571 7.56 2.06 -31.22
C THR A 571 8.80 2.41 -32.03
N ASP A 572 9.07 3.70 -32.19
CA ASP A 572 10.21 4.22 -32.96
C ASP A 572 11.45 4.42 -32.06
N GLY A 573 11.34 4.14 -30.76
CA GLY A 573 12.40 4.27 -29.76
C GLY A 573 12.52 5.67 -29.16
N ASN A 574 11.62 6.61 -29.46
CA ASN A 574 11.68 7.95 -28.88
C ASN A 574 11.12 7.94 -27.46
N ARG A 575 11.81 8.63 -26.56
CA ARG A 575 11.49 8.63 -25.12
C ARG A 575 10.89 9.96 -24.68
N GLN A 576 9.71 9.91 -24.08
CA GLN A 576 9.16 10.96 -23.22
C GLN A 576 9.55 10.67 -21.77
N SER A 577 9.86 11.70 -20.98
CA SER A 577 10.28 11.56 -19.58
C SER A 577 9.52 12.53 -18.67
N MET A 578 9.29 12.12 -17.43
CA MET A 578 8.65 12.94 -16.40
C MET A 578 9.44 12.87 -15.09
N ALA A 579 9.56 13.99 -14.39
CA ALA A 579 10.15 14.05 -13.04
C ALA A 579 9.17 14.70 -12.06
N TYR A 580 9.23 14.25 -10.80
CA TYR A 580 8.34 14.69 -9.74
C TYR A 580 9.11 15.07 -8.48
N ASP A 581 8.60 16.04 -7.73
CA ASP A 581 9.14 16.37 -6.41
C ASP A 581 8.78 15.30 -5.34
N PRO A 582 9.38 15.39 -4.13
CA PRO A 582 9.08 14.45 -3.04
C PRO A 582 7.61 14.38 -2.65
N THR A 583 6.88 15.48 -2.84
CA THR A 583 5.46 15.65 -2.50
C THR A 583 4.49 15.27 -3.62
N GLY A 584 5.00 14.74 -4.74
CA GLY A 584 4.17 14.22 -5.83
C GLY A 584 3.93 15.17 -7.00
N ASN A 585 4.40 16.42 -6.95
CA ASN A 585 4.12 17.37 -8.02
C ASN A 585 5.03 17.14 -9.23
N LEU A 586 4.47 17.19 -10.44
CA LEU A 586 5.22 17.05 -11.71
C LEU A 586 6.10 18.29 -11.92
N VAL A 587 7.42 18.17 -11.80
CA VAL A 587 8.37 19.30 -11.91
C VAL A 587 8.94 19.45 -13.32
N SER A 588 9.07 18.38 -14.10
CA SER A 588 9.51 18.48 -15.49
C SER A 588 8.90 17.40 -16.38
N VAL A 589 8.70 17.77 -17.65
CA VAL A 589 8.34 16.86 -18.73
C VAL A 589 9.30 17.12 -19.89
N THR A 590 9.99 16.08 -20.34
CA THR A 590 10.76 16.09 -21.58
C THR A 590 9.97 15.32 -22.62
N ASP A 591 9.57 15.98 -23.71
CA ASP A 591 8.88 15.32 -24.82
C ASP A 591 9.82 14.46 -25.67
N ARG A 592 9.26 13.78 -26.67
CA ARG A 592 10.00 12.87 -27.56
C ARG A 592 11.00 13.60 -28.45
N GLU A 593 10.80 14.89 -28.70
CA GLU A 593 11.73 15.75 -29.44
C GLU A 593 12.83 16.34 -28.54
N GLY A 594 12.84 15.98 -27.24
CA GLY A 594 13.82 16.46 -26.26
C GLY A 594 13.52 17.85 -25.71
N ARG A 595 12.35 18.43 -26.02
CA ARG A 595 11.95 19.74 -25.50
C ARG A 595 11.44 19.59 -24.06
N ILE A 596 11.79 20.54 -23.20
CA ILE A 596 11.54 20.45 -21.76
C ILE A 596 10.52 21.51 -21.33
N THR A 597 9.49 21.07 -20.62
CA THR A 597 8.57 21.92 -19.86
C THR A 597 8.85 21.76 -18.38
N VAL A 598 8.99 22.86 -17.64
CA VAL A 598 9.26 22.86 -16.18
C VAL A 598 8.12 23.52 -15.43
N HIS A 599 7.76 22.97 -14.27
CA HIS A 599 6.76 23.54 -13.37
C HIS A 599 7.37 23.85 -12.01
N ALA A 600 7.01 25.00 -11.44
CA ALA A 600 7.35 25.37 -10.07
C ALA A 600 6.08 25.37 -9.19
N TYR A 601 6.26 25.01 -7.93
CA TYR A 601 5.18 24.91 -6.95
C TYR A 601 5.54 25.68 -5.67
N ASP A 602 4.54 26.17 -4.95
CA ASP A 602 4.72 26.71 -3.60
C ASP A 602 4.76 25.59 -2.54
N THR A 603 4.91 25.98 -1.27
CA THR A 603 5.02 25.03 -0.15
C THR A 603 3.76 24.19 0.08
N ARG A 604 2.60 24.62 -0.45
CA ARG A 604 1.35 23.86 -0.46
C ARG A 604 1.16 23.05 -1.74
N GLY A 605 2.15 22.99 -2.63
CA GLY A 605 2.07 22.25 -3.88
C GLY A 605 1.16 22.93 -4.93
N ARG A 606 0.88 24.24 -4.81
CA ARG A 606 0.13 24.98 -5.84
C ARG A 606 1.10 25.43 -6.92
N LYS A 607 0.77 25.19 -8.20
CA LYS A 607 1.61 25.56 -9.33
C LYS A 607 1.73 27.09 -9.42
N THR A 608 2.93 27.62 -9.30
CA THR A 608 3.22 29.06 -9.35
C THR A 608 3.73 29.50 -10.72
N ARG A 609 4.38 28.60 -11.46
CA ARG A 609 4.97 28.90 -12.78
C ARG A 609 5.01 27.65 -13.65
N THR A 610 4.83 27.85 -14.95
CA THR A 610 5.18 26.91 -16.01
C THR A 610 6.16 27.62 -16.95
N VAL A 611 7.26 26.96 -17.30
CA VAL A 611 8.21 27.39 -18.33
C VAL A 611 8.12 26.38 -19.46
N THR A 612 7.69 26.83 -20.62
CA THR A 612 7.57 26.01 -21.83
C THR A 612 8.89 26.02 -22.61
N PRO A 613 9.07 25.15 -23.61
CA PRO A 613 10.31 25.10 -24.38
C PRO A 613 10.68 26.41 -25.10
N ASP A 614 9.70 27.28 -25.36
CA ASP A 614 9.83 28.57 -26.01
C ASP A 614 10.12 29.75 -25.06
N GLY A 615 10.17 29.50 -23.73
CA GLY A 615 10.58 30.46 -22.70
C GLY A 615 9.45 31.06 -21.87
#